data_AF-M4RNQ6-F1
#
_entry.id   AF-M4RNQ6-F1
#
_cell.length_a   1.000
_cell.length_b   1.000
_cell.length_c   1.000
_cell.angle_alpha   90.00
_cell.angle_beta   90.00
_cell.angle_gamma   90.00
#
_symmetry.space_group_name_H-M   'P 1'
#
loop_
_entity.id
_entity.type
_entity.pdbx_description
1 polymer ?
#
loop_
_entity_poly.entity_id
_entity_poly.type
_entity_poly.pdbx_seq_one_letter_code
_entity_poly.pdbx_strand_id
1 'polypeptide(L)'
;MLTHAFETLVLNRVAFQTHQKNQHSRTAISAIGATFEGIHRDCRIQEDGSIRSSAVYSIIKQEWSQVNCKLLAKLTQPTIEKI
;
A
#
# COMPACT_ATOMS: atom_id res chain seq x y z
N MET A 1 -7.70 0.11 -9.87
CA MET A 1 -8.29 0.55 -8.58
C MET A 1 -7.78 1.92 -8.15
N LEU A 2 -6.47 2.14 -7.97
CA LEU A 2 -5.93 3.44 -7.53
C LEU A 2 -6.23 4.60 -8.48
N THR A 3 -6.11 4.38 -9.80
CA THR A 3 -6.50 5.35 -10.83
C THR A 3 -7.93 5.83 -10.64
N HIS A 4 -8.87 4.91 -10.45
CA HIS A 4 -10.27 5.26 -10.21
C HIS A 4 -10.46 6.06 -8.91
N ALA A 5 -9.76 5.69 -7.84
CA ALA A 5 -9.84 6.39 -6.56
C ALA A 5 -9.38 7.86 -6.64
N PHE A 6 -8.29 8.15 -7.35
CA PHE A 6 -7.76 9.52 -7.44
C PHE A 6 -8.33 10.33 -8.60
N GLU A 7 -8.60 9.71 -9.74
CA GLU A 7 -8.99 10.41 -10.98
C GLU A 7 -10.51 10.47 -11.17
N THR A 8 -11.25 9.47 -10.68
CA THR A 8 -12.72 9.46 -10.79
C THR A 8 -13.39 9.90 -9.50
N LEU A 9 -13.00 9.32 -8.36
CA LEU A 9 -13.60 9.64 -7.06
C LEU A 9 -12.97 10.88 -6.40
N VAL A 10 -11.87 11.38 -6.96
CA VAL A 10 -11.16 12.59 -6.50
C VAL A 10 -10.80 12.53 -5.01
N LEU A 11 -10.46 11.33 -4.51
CA LEU A 11 -10.09 11.15 -3.11
C LEU A 11 -8.78 11.87 -2.80
N ASN A 12 -8.69 12.42 -1.59
CA ASN A 12 -7.45 13.07 -1.12
C ASN A 12 -6.40 12.05 -0.68
N ARG A 13 -6.82 10.85 -0.28
CA ARG A 13 -5.97 9.86 0.37
C ARG A 13 -6.55 8.47 0.20
N VAL A 14 -5.67 7.52 -0.11
CA VAL A 14 -5.95 6.08 -0.02
C VAL A 14 -5.00 5.47 1.01
N ALA A 15 -5.56 4.83 2.03
CA ALA A 15 -4.79 4.19 3.09
C ALA A 15 -4.79 2.66 2.92
N PHE A 16 -3.67 2.05 3.28
CA PHE A 16 -3.50 0.60 3.35
C PHE A 16 -3.15 0.20 4.76
N GLN A 17 -3.74 -0.89 5.23
CA GLN A 17 -3.42 -1.46 6.52
C GLN A 17 -3.16 -2.96 6.38
N THR A 18 -2.07 -3.42 6.98
CA THR A 18 -1.75 -4.85 7.05
C THR A 18 -1.19 -5.22 8.41
N HIS A 19 -1.11 -6.51 8.71
CA HIS A 19 -0.53 -6.97 9.97
C HIS A 19 0.94 -6.52 10.06
N GLN A 20 1.39 -6.00 11.21
CA GLN A 20 2.77 -5.49 11.35
C GLN A 20 3.85 -6.53 10.98
N LYS A 21 3.57 -7.81 11.28
CA LYS A 21 4.45 -8.95 10.97
C LYS A 21 4.35 -9.48 9.53
N ASN A 22 3.38 -9.05 8.72
CA ASN A 22 3.22 -9.52 7.35
C ASN A 22 4.19 -8.79 6.41
N GLN A 23 5.44 -9.24 6.41
CA GLN A 23 6.50 -8.60 5.64
C GLN A 23 6.23 -8.63 4.13
N HIS A 24 5.61 -9.70 3.62
CA HIS A 24 5.28 -9.82 2.21
C HIS A 24 4.35 -8.69 1.75
N SER A 25 3.22 -8.49 2.43
CA SER A 25 2.30 -7.39 2.11
C SER A 25 2.93 -6.02 2.35
N ARG A 26 3.73 -5.84 3.40
CA ARG A 26 4.44 -4.57 3.67
C ARG A 26 5.40 -4.20 2.55
N THR A 27 6.16 -5.17 2.04
CA THR A 27 7.04 -4.99 0.88
C THR A 27 6.24 -4.66 -0.38
N ALA A 28 5.14 -5.37 -0.63
CA ALA A 28 4.28 -5.10 -1.79
C ALA A 28 3.65 -3.70 -1.75
N ILE A 29 3.11 -3.29 -0.60
CA ILE A 29 2.51 -1.95 -0.41
C ILE A 29 3.57 -0.85 -0.59
N SER A 30 4.76 -1.04 -0.03
CA SER A 30 5.88 -0.10 -0.21
C SER A 30 6.34 -0.05 -1.69
N ALA A 31 6.33 -1.19 -2.38
CA ALA A 31 6.70 -1.27 -3.79
C ALA A 31 5.70 -0.57 -4.72
N ILE A 32 4.43 -0.47 -4.31
CA ILE A 32 3.41 0.32 -5.03
C ILE A 32 3.69 1.83 -4.90
N GLY A 33 4.55 2.24 -3.97
CA GLY A 33 4.90 3.65 -3.73
C GLY A 33 4.09 4.30 -2.63
N ALA A 34 3.43 3.52 -1.77
CA ALA A 34 2.76 4.03 -0.58
C ALA A 34 3.78 4.37 0.53
N THR A 35 3.57 5.52 1.17
CA THR A 35 4.40 6.03 2.27
C THR A 35 4.02 5.34 3.57
N PHE A 36 5.01 4.88 4.35
CA PHE A 36 4.78 4.31 5.68
C PHE A 36 4.53 5.41 6.71
N GLU A 37 3.47 5.28 7.50
CA GLU A 37 3.06 6.31 8.47
C GLU A 37 3.17 5.87 9.92
N GLY A 38 3.19 4.56 10.17
CA GLY A 38 3.40 4.05 11.51
C GLY A 38 2.75 2.70 11.77
N ILE A 39 2.88 2.27 13.02
CA ILE A 39 2.21 1.08 13.55
C ILE A 39 1.10 1.53 14.49
N HIS A 40 -0.13 1.17 14.15
CA HIS A 40 -1.25 1.25 15.08
C HIS A 40 -1.16 0.06 16.03
N ARG A 41 -0.60 0.31 17.22
CA ARG A 41 -0.30 -0.71 18.23
C ARG A 41 -1.58 -1.22 18.88
N ASP A 42 -1.64 -2.54 19.08
CA ASP A 42 -2.69 -3.25 19.83
C ASP A 42 -4.11 -2.85 19.44
N CYS A 43 -4.31 -2.60 18.14
CA CYS A 43 -5.52 -1.97 17.61
C CYS A 43 -6.70 -2.92 17.45
N ARG A 44 -6.46 -4.24 17.47
CA ARG A 44 -7.51 -5.24 17.22
C ARG A 44 -7.23 -6.51 18.00
N ILE A 45 -8.29 -7.10 18.55
CA ILE A 45 -8.27 -8.47 19.08
C ILE A 45 -8.70 -9.40 17.94
N GLN A 46 -7.94 -10.46 17.73
CA GLN A 46 -8.24 -11.50 16.75
C GLN A 46 -9.19 -12.55 17.36
N GLU A 47 -9.79 -13.39 16.53
CA GLU A 47 -10.74 -14.42 16.96
C GLU A 47 -10.12 -15.45 17.92
N ASP A 48 -8.80 -15.66 17.83
CA ASP A 48 -8.01 -16.51 18.73
C ASP A 48 -7.63 -15.82 20.06
N GLY A 49 -8.10 -14.60 20.30
CA GLY A 49 -7.77 -13.80 21.48
C GLY A 49 -6.42 -13.07 21.42
N SER A 50 -5.64 -13.24 20.35
CA SER A 50 -4.36 -12.54 20.19
C SER A 50 -4.57 -11.05 19.88
N ILE A 51 -3.63 -10.22 20.38
CA ILE A 51 -3.63 -8.77 20.14
C ILE A 51 -2.80 -8.47 18.89
N ARG A 52 -3.41 -7.77 17.94
CA ARG A 52 -2.83 -7.42 16.65
C ARG A 52 -2.53 -5.93 16.58
N SER A 53 -1.32 -5.63 16.12
CA SER A 53 -0.95 -4.30 15.63
C SER A 53 -0.95 -4.25 14.10
N SER A 54 -1.32 -3.11 13.53
CA SER A 54 -1.40 -2.91 12.08
C SER A 54 -0.40 -1.87 11.59
N ALA A 55 0.35 -2.20 10.54
CA ALA A 55 1.18 -1.25 9.82
C ALA A 55 0.30 -0.43 8.87
N VAL A 56 0.42 0.89 8.94
CA VAL A 56 -0.36 1.85 8.16
C VAL A 56 0.52 2.49 7.10
N TYR A 57 0.01 2.51 5.88
CA TYR A 57 0.62 3.17 4.73
C TYR A 57 -0.43 4.03 4.02
N SER A 58 0.01 4.97 3.21
CA SER A 58 -0.91 5.79 2.42
C SER A 58 -0.31 6.27 1.11
N ILE A 59 -1.19 6.71 0.21
CA ILE A 59 -0.85 7.57 -0.91
C ILE A 59 -1.78 8.78 -0.81
N ILE A 60 -1.23 9.98 -0.88
CA ILE A 60 -2.03 11.22 -0.98
C ILE A 60 -2.13 11.71 -2.42
N LYS A 61 -3.13 12.53 -2.71
CA LYS A 61 -3.42 13.05 -4.06
C LYS A 61 -2.20 13.71 -4.72
N GLN A 62 -1.38 14.41 -3.93
CA GLN A 62 -0.18 15.10 -4.38
C GLN A 62 0.92 14.13 -4.86
N GLU A 63 0.96 12.92 -4.28
CA GLU A 63 1.92 11.87 -4.65
C GLU A 63 1.44 11.04 -5.85
N TRP A 64 0.13 11.06 -6.15
CA TRP A 64 -0.50 10.16 -7.11
C TRP A 64 0.15 10.19 -8.50
N SER A 65 0.45 11.39 -9.04
CA SER A 65 1.05 11.50 -10.37
C SER A 65 2.37 10.73 -10.46
N GLN A 66 3.25 10.88 -9.46
CA GLN A 66 4.53 10.17 -9.42
C GLN A 66 4.34 8.67 -9.21
N VAL A 67 3.41 8.28 -8.33
CA VAL A 67 3.11 6.87 -8.06
C VAL A 67 2.54 6.17 -9.30
N ASN A 68 1.61 6.81 -10.02
CA ASN A 68 1.01 6.26 -11.23
C ASN A 68 2.06 6.03 -12.33
N CYS A 69 2.96 7.00 -12.57
CA CYS A 69 4.05 6.83 -13.52
C CYS A 69 4.95 5.62 -13.17
N LYS A 70 5.31 5.46 -11.88
CA LYS A 70 6.11 4.31 -11.42
C LYS A 70 5.37 2.98 -11.61
N LEU A 71 4.07 2.95 -11.33
CA LEU A 71 3.25 1.75 -11.51
C LEU A 71 3.16 1.35 -12.98
N LEU A 72 2.87 2.31 -13.87
CA LEU A 72 2.81 2.07 -15.31
C LEU A 72 4.15 1.56 -15.84
N ALA A 73 5.26 2.18 -15.44
CA ALA A 73 6.59 1.72 -15.83
C ALA A 73 6.85 0.26 -15.44
N LYS A 74 6.43 -0.17 -14.24
CA LYS A 74 6.56 -1.57 -13.78
C LYS A 74 5.69 -2.55 -14.57
N LEU A 75 4.51 -2.12 -15.01
CA LEU A 75 3.61 -2.97 -15.81
C LEU A 75 4.06 -3.10 -17.26
N THR A 76 4.74 -2.08 -17.80
CA THR A 76 5.25 -2.08 -19.18
C THR A 76 6.63 -2.70 -19.34
N GLN A 77 7.33 -2.99 -18.23
CA GLN A 77 8.61 -3.69 -18.31
C GLN A 77 8.38 -5.13 -18.77
N PRO A 78 9.04 -5.60 -19.84
CA PRO A 78 8.98 -7.00 -20.22
C PRO A 78 9.54 -7.81 -19.04
N THR A 79 8.75 -8.78 -18.56
CA THR A 79 9.21 -9.77 -17.58
C THR A 79 10.35 -10.54 -18.23
N ILE A 80 11.60 -10.11 -18.00
CA ILE A 80 12.76 -10.93 -18.32
C ILE A 80 12.71 -12.06 -17.29
N GLU A 81 12.16 -13.20 -17.70
CA GLU A 81 12.30 -14.46 -16.97
C GLU A 81 13.79 -14.70 -16.76
N LYS A 82 14.22 -14.61 -15.50
CA LYS A 82 15.57 -14.98 -15.10
C LYS A 82 15.67 -16.50 -15.27
N ILE A 83 16.39 -16.94 -16.30
CA ILE A 83 16.88 -18.30 -16.52
C ILE A 83 17.84 -18.67 -15.38
#